data_AF-A0A2S3VGB2-F1
#
_entry.id   AF-A0A2S3VGB2-F1
#
_cell.length_a   1.000
_cell.length_b   1.000
_cell.length_c   1.000
_cell.angle_alpha   90.00
_cell.angle_beta   90.00
_cell.angle_gamma   90.00
#
_symmetry.space_group_name_H-M   'P 1'
#
loop_
_entity.id
_entity.type
_entity.pdbx_description
1 polymer ?
#
loop_
_entity_poly.entity_id
_entity_poly.type
_entity_poly.pdbx_seq_one_letter_code
_entity_poly.pdbx_strand_id
1 'polypeptide(L)'
;MSFFNRRGIFLQKLGPSVVDPDEVLVSMQFALKESVNDENGVSTDKLLDSTIFIASSYDGGESFSLGNAKDVDGDGDIDADDKARLLALAKAYANIVNP
;
A
#
# COMPACT_ATOMS: atom_id res chain seq x y z
N MET A 1 11.86 17.83 16.32
CA MET A 1 10.43 17.46 16.39
C MET A 1 10.27 16.16 15.62
N SER A 2 9.92 15.07 16.31
CA SER A 2 9.67 13.80 15.64
C SER A 2 8.23 13.80 15.15
N PHE A 3 8.03 13.84 13.83
CA PHE A 3 6.70 13.69 13.25
C PHE A 3 6.29 12.24 13.43
N PHE A 4 5.31 11.99 14.31
CA PHE A 4 4.70 10.68 14.41
C PHE A 4 4.03 10.39 13.07
N ASN A 5 4.48 9.33 12.39
CA ASN A 5 4.00 9.01 11.05
C ASN A 5 2.51 8.66 11.13
N ARG A 6 1.65 9.60 10.73
CA ARG A 6 0.19 9.46 10.71
C ARG A 6 -0.29 8.47 9.64
N ARG A 7 0.61 8.02 8.76
CA ARG A 7 0.31 7.10 7.66
C ARG A 7 0.84 5.71 8.02
N GLY A 8 -0.07 4.77 8.21
CA GLY A 8 0.24 3.34 8.28
C GLY A 8 0.17 2.74 6.86
N ILE A 9 1.16 1.93 6.50
CA ILE A 9 1.14 1.15 5.25
C ILE A 9 1.16 -0.32 5.64
N PHE A 10 0.12 -1.05 5.26
CA PHE A 10 0.02 -2.49 5.41
C PHE A 10 0.27 -3.13 4.04
N LEU A 11 1.28 -3.99 3.97
CA LEU A 11 1.62 -4.73 2.77
C LEU A 11 1.44 -6.21 3.07
N GLN A 12 0.70 -6.90 2.21
CA GLN A 12 0.47 -8.33 2.30
C GLN A 12 0.65 -8.96 0.93
N LYS A 13 1.59 -9.89 0.83
CA LYS A 13 1.73 -10.76 -0.34
C LYS A 13 0.70 -11.88 -0.23
N LEU A 14 -0.11 -12.01 -1.25
CA LEU A 14 -1.03 -13.11 -1.47
C LEU A 14 -0.35 -14.06 -2.47
N GLY A 15 -0.19 -15.31 -2.05
CA GLY A 15 0.46 -16.35 -2.86
C GLY A 15 -0.39 -16.76 -4.07
N PRO A 16 0.18 -17.55 -4.97
CA PRO A 16 -0.47 -17.96 -6.21
C PRO A 16 -1.80 -18.65 -5.94
N SER A 17 -2.79 -18.35 -6.76
CA SER A 17 -4.06 -19.03 -6.72
C SER A 17 -3.92 -20.44 -7.34
N VAL A 18 -4.85 -21.33 -7.04
CA VAL A 18 -4.84 -22.70 -7.56
C VAL A 18 -4.96 -22.74 -9.09
N VAL A 19 -5.45 -21.65 -9.70
CA VAL A 19 -5.65 -21.54 -11.15
C VAL A 19 -4.44 -20.98 -11.90
N ASP A 20 -3.61 -20.14 -11.25
CA ASP A 20 -2.41 -19.55 -11.84
C ASP A 20 -1.20 -19.65 -10.88
N PRO A 21 -0.27 -20.59 -11.12
CA PRO A 21 0.88 -20.81 -10.23
C PRO A 21 1.90 -19.67 -10.24
N ASP A 22 1.88 -18.83 -11.29
CA ASP A 22 2.76 -17.66 -11.44
C ASP A 22 2.09 -16.35 -10.98
N GLU A 23 0.86 -16.43 -10.45
CA GLU A 23 0.15 -15.27 -9.94
C GLU A 23 0.76 -14.79 -8.62
N VAL A 24 1.10 -13.50 -8.56
CA VAL A 24 1.56 -12.84 -7.35
C VAL A 24 0.70 -11.61 -7.12
N LEU A 25 -0.07 -11.63 -6.05
CA LEU A 25 -0.91 -10.52 -5.64
C LEU A 25 -0.25 -9.80 -4.45
N VAL A 26 -0.15 -8.49 -4.51
CA VAL A 26 0.32 -7.66 -3.40
C VAL A 26 -0.79 -6.69 -3.01
N SER A 27 -1.38 -6.93 -1.85
CA SER A 27 -2.34 -6.03 -1.23
C SER A 27 -1.60 -4.95 -0.46
N MET A 28 -1.92 -3.69 -0.74
CA MET A 28 -1.31 -2.50 -0.17
C MET A 28 -2.40 -1.62 0.41
N GLN A 29 -2.51 -1.59 1.73
CA GLN A 29 -3.47 -0.76 2.44
C GLN A 29 -2.76 0.46 3.03
N PHE A 30 -3.17 1.63 2.58
CA PHE A 30 -2.74 2.92 3.13
C PHE A 30 -3.83 3.40 4.08
N ALA A 31 -3.46 3.59 5.35
CA ALA A 31 -4.35 4.09 6.38
C ALA A 31 -3.81 5.40 6.94
N LEU A 32 -4.63 6.45 6.90
CA LEU A 32 -4.35 7.70 7.58
C LEU A 32 -5.01 7.65 8.95
N LYS A 33 -4.19 7.70 10.01
CA LYS A 33 -4.65 7.83 11.39
C LYS A 33 -4.36 9.22 11.96
N GLU A 34 -5.31 9.74 12.72
CA GLU A 34 -5.13 10.94 13.52
C GLU A 34 -5.30 10.59 14.99
N SER A 35 -4.27 10.89 15.78
CA SER A 35 -4.34 10.78 17.23
C SER A 35 -5.00 12.05 17.76
N VAL A 36 -6.23 11.92 18.25
CA VAL A 36 -6.96 13.00 18.92
C VAL A 36 -6.86 12.76 20.41
N ASN A 37 -6.47 13.79 21.17
CA ASN A 37 -6.54 13.73 22.62
C ASN A 37 -7.96 14.10 23.04
N ASP A 38 -8.59 13.22 23.80
CA ASP A 38 -9.87 13.52 24.44
C ASP A 38 -9.66 14.53 25.59
N GLU A 39 -10.75 15.14 26.10
CA GLU A 39 -10.68 16.15 27.18
C GLU A 39 -9.99 15.63 28.45
N ASN A 40 -9.97 14.30 28.63
CA ASN A 40 -9.30 13.61 29.73
C ASN A 40 -7.83 13.25 29.47
N GLY A 41 -7.23 13.72 28.37
CA GLY A 41 -5.82 13.46 28.03
C GLY A 41 -5.53 12.03 27.53
N VAL A 42 -6.58 11.27 27.20
CA VAL A 42 -6.45 9.95 26.59
C VAL A 42 -6.29 10.09 25.08
N SER A 43 -5.14 9.68 24.56
CA SER A 43 -4.87 9.66 23.12
C SER A 43 -5.66 8.55 22.45
N THR A 44 -6.61 8.93 21.60
CA THR A 44 -7.41 7.98 20.82
C THR A 44 -7.01 8.10 19.35
N ASP A 45 -6.62 6.99 18.73
CA ASP A 45 -6.32 6.94 17.30
C ASP A 45 -7.64 6.78 16.51
N LYS A 46 -7.97 7.76 15.66
CA LYS A 46 -9.05 7.64 14.67
C LYS A 46 -8.49 7.33 13.30
N LEU A 47 -9.13 6.39 12.60
CA LEU A 47 -8.83 6.10 11.20
C LEU A 47 -9.61 7.11 10.33
N LEU A 48 -8.91 8.07 9.74
CA LEU A 48 -9.49 9.13 8.92
C LEU A 48 -9.83 8.64 7.51
N ASP A 49 -8.91 7.87 6.93
CA ASP A 49 -9.04 7.37 5.57
C ASP A 49 -8.33 6.02 5.45
N SER A 50 -8.93 5.08 4.71
CA SER A 50 -8.27 3.86 4.31
C SER A 50 -8.47 3.65 2.82
N THR A 51 -7.38 3.43 2.10
CA THR A 51 -7.44 3.01 0.71
C THR A 51 -6.65 1.73 0.53
N ILE A 52 -7.25 0.78 -0.19
CA ILE A 52 -6.65 -0.52 -0.47
C ILE A 52 -6.35 -0.58 -1.97
N PHE A 53 -5.12 -0.93 -2.30
CA PHE A 53 -4.67 -1.19 -3.66
C PHE A 53 -4.24 -2.64 -3.77
N ILE A 54 -4.58 -3.25 -4.90
CA ILE A 54 -4.15 -4.61 -5.20
C ILE A 54 -3.31 -4.51 -6.47
N ALA A 55 -2.04 -4.89 -6.35
CA ALA A 55 -1.17 -5.11 -7.49
C ALA A 55 -1.20 -6.60 -7.84
N SER A 56 -1.48 -6.91 -9.09
CA SER A 56 -1.45 -8.27 -9.62
C SER A 56 -0.29 -8.43 -10.59
N SER A 57 0.51 -9.46 -10.38
CA SER A 57 1.52 -9.94 -11.31
C SER A 57 1.14 -11.34 -11.76
N TYR A 58 1.34 -11.63 -13.03
CA TYR A 58 1.09 -12.94 -13.65
C TYR A 58 2.37 -13.54 -14.24
N ASP A 59 3.51 -12.94 -13.91
CA ASP A 59 4.85 -13.31 -14.39
C ASP A 59 5.78 -13.61 -13.20
N GLY A 60 5.24 -14.21 -12.13
CA GLY A 60 6.02 -14.64 -10.97
C GLY A 60 6.53 -13.49 -10.07
N GLY A 61 6.01 -12.28 -10.24
CA GLY A 61 6.43 -11.08 -9.51
C GLY A 61 7.44 -10.19 -10.27
N GLU A 62 7.65 -10.40 -11.57
CA GLU A 62 8.54 -9.55 -12.37
C GLU A 62 7.90 -8.20 -12.75
N SER A 63 6.63 -8.22 -13.15
CA SER A 63 5.84 -7.06 -13.57
C SER A 63 4.51 -7.04 -12.82
N PHE A 64 4.24 -5.94 -12.14
CA PHE A 64 2.98 -5.72 -11.47
C PHE A 64 2.07 -4.85 -12.35
N SER A 65 0.77 -5.10 -12.25
CA SER A 65 -0.28 -4.27 -12.83
C SER A 65 -1.20 -3.78 -11.71
N LEU A 66 -1.56 -2.50 -11.76
CA LEU A 66 -2.42 -1.87 -10.76
C LEU A 66 -3.74 -1.45 -11.43
N GLY A 67 -4.86 -1.97 -10.94
CA GLY A 67 -6.18 -1.67 -11.52
C GLY A 67 -6.70 -0.26 -11.18
N ASN A 68 -6.34 0.28 -10.02
CA ASN A 68 -6.78 1.59 -9.57
C ASN A 68 -5.61 2.31 -8.89
N ALA A 69 -5.41 3.59 -9.18
CA ALA A 69 -4.31 4.40 -8.64
C ALA A 69 -4.85 5.58 -7.83
N LYS A 70 -4.07 6.06 -6.88
CA LYS A 70 -4.32 7.28 -6.10
C LYS A 70 -3.02 8.06 -6.09
N ASP A 71 -3.14 9.36 -5.95
CA ASP A 71 -2.04 10.25 -5.61
C ASP A 71 -1.32 9.69 -4.37
N VAL A 72 -0.08 9.22 -4.57
CA VAL A 72 0.79 8.69 -3.51
C VAL A 72 1.98 9.58 -3.26
N ASP A 73 2.34 10.47 -4.18
CA ASP A 73 3.47 11.36 -4.04
C ASP A 73 3.12 12.76 -3.49
N GLY A 74 1.82 13.05 -3.42
CA GLY A 74 1.24 14.22 -2.77
C GLY A 74 1.24 15.47 -3.64
N ASP A 75 1.27 15.33 -4.97
CA ASP A 75 1.22 16.45 -5.91
C ASP A 75 -0.21 16.92 -6.23
N GLY A 76 -1.22 16.11 -5.90
CA GLY A 76 -2.64 16.43 -6.07
C GLY A 76 -3.24 15.93 -7.38
N ASP A 77 -2.49 15.24 -8.22
CA ASP A 77 -2.98 14.54 -9.42
C ASP A 77 -2.69 13.03 -9.38
N ILE A 78 -3.26 12.30 -10.33
CA ILE A 78 -3.05 10.86 -10.47
C ILE A 78 -2.40 10.64 -11.81
N ASP A 79 -1.09 10.47 -11.82
CA ASP A 79 -0.32 10.40 -13.04
C ASP A 79 0.37 9.04 -13.24
N ALA A 80 1.28 8.96 -14.21
CA ALA A 80 2.03 7.75 -14.48
C ALA A 80 3.13 7.50 -13.44
N ASP A 81 3.65 8.54 -12.79
CA ASP A 81 4.67 8.47 -11.75
C ASP A 81 4.09 7.88 -10.46
N ASP A 82 2.85 8.24 -10.07
CA ASP A 82 2.14 7.59 -8.96
C ASP A 82 2.05 6.08 -9.14
N LYS A 83 1.64 5.66 -10.34
CA LYS A 83 1.55 4.26 -10.71
C LYS A 83 2.93 3.60 -10.65
N ALA A 84 3.95 4.25 -11.19
CA ALA A 84 5.32 3.73 -11.17
C ALA A 84 5.82 3.52 -9.73
N ARG A 85 5.52 4.44 -8.80
CA ARG A 85 5.88 4.30 -7.38
C ARG A 85 5.15 3.16 -6.69
N LEU A 86 3.85 3.01 -6.92
CA LEU A 86 3.08 1.89 -6.37
C LEU A 86 3.58 0.54 -6.90
N LEU A 87 3.90 0.47 -8.19
CA LEU A 87 4.48 -0.72 -8.83
C LEU A 87 5.86 -1.05 -8.28
N ALA A 88 6.74 -0.03 -8.15
CA ALA A 88 8.06 -0.20 -7.58
C ALA A 88 7.98 -0.69 -6.12
N LEU A 89 7.01 -0.18 -5.35
CA LEU A 89 6.78 -0.59 -3.98
C LEU A 89 6.27 -2.04 -3.88
N ALA A 90 5.30 -2.42 -4.72
CA ALA A 90 4.82 -3.80 -4.82
C ALA A 90 5.95 -4.76 -5.21
N LYS A 91 6.76 -4.40 -6.20
CA LYS A 91 7.91 -5.18 -6.65
C LYS A 91 8.99 -5.32 -5.58
N ALA A 92 9.36 -4.23 -4.93
CA ALA A 92 10.33 -4.25 -3.83
C ALA A 92 9.83 -5.14 -2.69
N TYR A 93 8.56 -5.04 -2.31
CA TYR A 93 7.98 -5.86 -1.25
C TYR A 93 7.91 -7.35 -1.65
N ALA A 94 7.48 -7.66 -2.86
CA ALA A 94 7.43 -9.03 -3.37
C ALA A 94 8.82 -9.70 -3.36
N ASN A 95 9.86 -8.95 -3.71
CA ASN A 95 11.27 -9.39 -3.71
C ASN A 95 11.82 -9.56 -2.28
N ILE A 96 11.46 -8.67 -1.34
CA ILE A 96 11.85 -8.83 0.09
C ILE A 96 11.25 -10.11 0.70
N VAL A 97 10.01 -10.45 0.34
CA VAL A 97 9.31 -11.61 0.90
C VAL A 97 9.75 -12.93 0.26
N ASN A 98 10.30 -12.91 -0.96
CA ASN A 98 10.86 -14.08 -1.66
C ASN A 98 12.24 -13.71 -2.23
N PRO A 99 13.31 -13.78 -1.41
CA PRO A 99 14.68 -13.61 -1.91
C PRO A 99 15.14 -14.78 -2.80
#